data_AF-A0A957GII6-F1
#
_entry.id   AF-A0A957GII6-F1
#
_cell.length_a   1.000
_cell.length_b   1.000
_cell.length_c   1.000
_cell.angle_alpha   90.00
_cell.angle_beta   90.00
_cell.angle_gamma   90.00
#
_symmetry.space_group_name_H-M   'P 1'
#
loop_
_entity.id
_entity.type
_entity.pdbx_description
1 polymer ?
#
loop_
_entity_poly.entity_id
_entity_poly.type
_entity_poly.pdbx_seq_one_letter_code
_entity_poly.pdbx_strand_id
1 'polypeptide(L)'
;MTDTEPEKRPFSSLPAKWYNPHKMRSPRPKFTHTDMELMRLRLSLTPGQRIQAMLDARAVLVGLIRGRLQQQYPNLSPRDLNLKLLEEIERAKQVKPWADYLSRHS
;
A
#
# COMPACT_ATOMS: atom_id res chain seq x y z
N MET A 1 0.23 22.25 38.96
CA MET A 1 0.84 21.07 38.32
C MET A 1 0.26 20.95 36.93
N THR A 2 0.98 21.44 35.93
CA THR A 2 0.65 21.29 34.52
C THR A 2 1.71 20.39 33.91
N ASP A 3 1.30 19.18 33.56
CA ASP A 3 2.04 18.24 32.73
C ASP A 3 2.36 18.91 31.39
N THR A 4 3.64 19.12 31.12
CA THR A 4 4.13 19.56 29.80
C THR A 4 4.55 18.36 28.98
N GLU A 5 3.72 18.08 27.98
CA GLU A 5 3.90 17.21 26.83
C GLU A 5 5.34 17.23 26.27
N PRO A 6 5.98 16.07 25.97
CA PRO A 6 7.32 16.05 25.41
C PRO A 6 7.29 16.52 23.95
N GLU A 7 7.73 17.76 23.77
CA GLU A 7 8.00 18.45 22.50
C GLU A 7 8.77 17.54 21.51
N LYS A 8 8.14 17.20 20.39
CA LYS A 8 8.76 16.49 19.27
C LYS A 8 9.84 17.39 18.65
N ARG A 9 11.08 17.28 19.14
CA ARG A 9 12.21 18.03 18.57
C ARG A 9 12.44 17.61 17.11
N PRO A 10 12.62 18.57 16.19
CA PRO A 10 12.93 18.25 14.80
C PRO A 10 14.27 17.51 14.69
N PHE A 11 14.34 16.59 13.72
CA PHE A 11 15.48 15.71 13.42
C PHE A 11 16.82 16.43 13.22
N SER A 12 16.82 17.75 13.04
CA SER A 12 17.98 18.61 12.84
C SER A 12 18.82 18.87 14.10
N SER A 13 18.42 18.36 15.27
CA SER A 13 19.11 18.58 16.55
C SER A 13 20.05 17.46 16.99
N LEU A 14 20.28 16.44 16.15
CA LEU A 14 21.19 15.34 16.50
C LEU A 14 22.66 15.77 16.37
N PRO A 15 23.53 15.45 17.35
CA PRO A 15 24.93 15.82 17.29
C PRO A 15 25.64 15.12 16.13
N ALA A 16 26.49 15.84 15.40
CA ALA A 16 27.16 15.39 14.16
C ALA A 16 27.87 14.02 14.26
N LYS A 17 28.29 13.60 15.46
CA LYS A 17 28.87 12.27 15.72
C LYS A 17 27.92 11.09 15.47
N TRP A 18 26.61 11.33 15.41
CA TRP A 18 25.59 10.33 15.07
C TRP A 18 25.20 10.38 13.59
N TYR A 19 25.71 11.34 12.83
CA TYR A 19 25.52 11.45 11.39
C TYR A 19 26.59 10.64 10.67
N ASN A 20 26.27 9.38 10.33
CA ASN A 20 27.10 8.58 9.44
C ASN A 20 26.37 8.44 8.09
N PRO A 21 26.76 9.20 7.05
CA PRO A 21 26.07 9.20 5.75
C PRO A 21 26.12 7.83 5.07
N HIS A 22 27.08 6.96 5.43
CA HIS A 22 27.16 5.60 4.91
C HIS A 22 26.21 4.61 5.60
N LYS A 23 25.75 4.89 6.84
CA LYS A 23 24.71 4.10 7.52
C LYS A 23 23.29 4.42 7.05
N MET A 24 23.10 5.53 6.32
CA MET A 24 21.80 5.93 5.75
C MET A 24 21.57 5.44 4.31
N ARG A 25 22.46 4.60 3.76
CA ARG A 25 22.13 3.87 2.53
C ARG A 25 21.24 2.70 2.90
N SER A 26 19.93 2.82 2.64
CA SER A 26 19.06 1.65 2.60
C SER A 26 19.69 0.58 1.69
N PRO A 27 19.68 -0.71 2.08
CA PRO A 27 20.18 -1.76 1.22
C PRO A 27 19.49 -1.64 -0.14
N ARG A 28 20.27 -1.61 -1.23
CA ARG A 28 19.68 -1.66 -2.57
C ARG A 28 18.85 -2.94 -2.65
N PRO A 29 17.58 -2.87 -3.07
CA PRO A 29 16.76 -4.06 -3.23
C PRO A 29 17.48 -5.01 -4.20
N LYS A 30 17.83 -6.20 -3.72
CA LYS A 30 18.43 -7.23 -4.56
C LYS A 30 17.30 -7.97 -5.24
N PHE A 31 17.28 -7.98 -6.56
CA PHE A 31 16.36 -8.83 -7.32
C PHE A 31 16.62 -10.29 -6.95
N THR A 32 15.60 -10.95 -6.44
CA THR A 32 15.63 -12.37 -6.13
C THR A 32 15.31 -13.17 -7.39
N HIS A 33 15.68 -14.46 -7.40
CA HIS A 33 15.32 -15.37 -8.49
C HIS A 33 13.80 -15.40 -8.73
N THR A 34 13.01 -15.34 -7.64
CA THR A 34 11.55 -15.30 -7.68
C THR A 34 11.02 -14.06 -8.43
N ASP A 35 11.67 -12.89 -8.28
CA ASP A 35 11.26 -11.67 -8.97
C ASP A 35 11.42 -11.79 -10.49
N MET A 36 12.48 -12.47 -10.94
CA MET A 36 12.75 -12.70 -12.36
C MET A 36 11.73 -13.66 -12.98
N GLU A 37 11.39 -14.75 -12.29
CA GLU A 37 10.36 -15.69 -12.74
C GLU A 37 8.98 -15.05 -12.81
N LEU A 38 8.64 -14.24 -11.80
CA LEU A 38 7.35 -13.54 -11.76
C LEU A 38 7.25 -12.48 -12.86
N MET A 39 8.35 -11.80 -13.17
CA MET A 39 8.43 -10.87 -14.30
C MET A 39 8.25 -11.59 -15.64
N ARG A 40 8.93 -12.72 -15.85
CA ARG A 40 8.79 -13.56 -17.07
C ARG A 40 7.35 -14.04 -17.24
N LEU A 41 6.74 -14.54 -16.17
CA LEU A 41 5.36 -14.99 -16.18
C LEU A 41 4.40 -13.86 -16.56
N ARG A 42 4.55 -12.67 -15.98
CA ARG A 42 3.74 -11.50 -16.33
C ARG A 42 3.89 -11.09 -17.80
N LEU A 43 5.11 -11.16 -18.34
CA LEU A 43 5.38 -10.85 -19.75
C LEU A 43 4.76 -11.88 -20.69
N SER A 44 4.70 -13.16 -20.29
CA SER A 44 4.09 -14.23 -21.08
C SER A 44 2.56 -14.17 -21.18
N LEU A 45 1.88 -13.38 -20.34
CA LEU A 45 0.42 -13.25 -20.40
C LEU A 45 -0.01 -12.50 -21.65
N THR A 46 -0.99 -13.07 -22.38
CA THR A 46 -1.69 -12.36 -23.45
C THR A 46 -2.48 -11.17 -22.89
N PRO A 47 -2.83 -10.16 -23.72
CA PRO A 47 -3.66 -9.05 -23.26
C PRO A 47 -4.96 -9.49 -22.57
N GLY A 48 -5.63 -10.51 -23.11
CA GLY A 48 -6.85 -11.06 -22.51
C GLY A 48 -6.60 -11.69 -21.13
N GLN A 49 -5.52 -12.47 -20.98
CA GLN A 49 -5.15 -13.06 -19.69
C GLN A 49 -4.78 -12.01 -18.65
N ARG A 50 -4.17 -10.89 -19.05
CA ARG A 50 -3.88 -9.77 -18.14
C ARG A 50 -5.16 -9.13 -17.62
N ILE A 51 -6.13 -8.88 -18.52
CA ILE A 51 -7.44 -8.34 -18.14
C ILE A 51 -8.15 -9.29 -17.18
N GLN A 52 -8.16 -10.59 -17.49
CA GLN A 52 -8.78 -11.60 -16.63
C GLN A 52 -8.12 -11.61 -15.24
N ALA A 53 -6.79 -11.63 -15.16
CA ALA A 53 -6.07 -11.59 -13.89
C ALA A 53 -6.38 -10.31 -13.08
N MET A 54 -6.53 -9.16 -13.74
CA MET A 54 -6.96 -7.92 -13.08
C MET A 54 -8.39 -7.99 -12.55
N LEU A 55 -9.31 -8.59 -13.31
CA LEU A 55 -10.70 -8.77 -12.90
C LEU A 55 -10.81 -9.74 -11.72
N ASP A 56 -10.06 -10.83 -11.74
CA ASP A 56 -9.99 -11.82 -10.65
C ASP A 56 -9.44 -11.16 -9.38
N ALA A 57 -8.32 -10.43 -9.50
CA ALA A 57 -7.75 -9.68 -8.38
C ALA A 57 -8.75 -8.66 -7.81
N ARG A 58 -9.49 -7.96 -8.67
CA ARG A 58 -10.54 -7.03 -8.24
C ARG A 58 -11.66 -7.74 -7.48
N ALA A 59 -12.11 -8.90 -7.96
CA ALA A 59 -13.16 -9.67 -7.31
C ALA A 59 -12.75 -10.09 -5.88
N VAL A 60 -11.51 -10.57 -5.72
CA VAL A 60 -10.93 -10.91 -4.41
C VAL A 60 -10.89 -9.69 -3.49
N LEU A 61 -10.32 -8.57 -3.96
CA LEU A 61 -10.21 -7.36 -3.15
C LEU A 61 -11.58 -6.81 -2.71
N VAL A 62 -12.55 -6.76 -3.62
CA VAL A 62 -13.91 -6.32 -3.31
C VAL A 62 -14.57 -7.25 -2.30
N GLY A 63 -14.39 -8.56 -2.44
CA GLY A 63 -14.89 -9.55 -1.48
C GLY A 63 -14.32 -9.34 -0.07
N LEU A 64 -13.01 -9.11 0.04
CA LEU A 64 -12.35 -8.84 1.32
C LEU A 64 -12.84 -7.54 1.97
N ILE A 65 -12.94 -6.45 1.20
CA ILE A 65 -13.43 -5.17 1.72
C ILE A 65 -14.88 -5.32 2.19
N ARG A 66 -15.73 -5.98 1.38
CA ARG A 66 -17.13 -6.23 1.73
C ARG A 66 -17.24 -7.08 3.00
N GLY A 67 -16.45 -8.14 3.15
CA GLY A 67 -16.42 -8.97 4.35
C GLY A 67 -16.05 -8.17 5.60
N ARG A 68 -15.02 -7.33 5.51
CA ARG A 68 -14.63 -6.42 6.60
C ARG A 68 -15.75 -5.43 6.94
N LEU A 69 -16.41 -4.84 5.93
CA LEU A 69 -17.51 -3.91 6.14
C LEU A 69 -18.73 -4.59 6.78
N GLN A 70 -19.05 -5.83 6.42
CA GLN A 70 -20.13 -6.59 7.05
C GLN A 70 -19.85 -6.85 8.54
N GLN A 71 -18.60 -7.12 8.91
CA GLN A 71 -18.20 -7.28 10.30
C GLN A 71 -18.27 -5.97 11.09
N GLN A 72 -17.88 -4.85 10.48
CA GLN A 72 -17.92 -3.52 11.13
C GLN A 72 -19.32 -2.94 11.21
N TYR A 73 -20.18 -3.25 10.25
CA TYR A 73 -21.52 -2.69 10.12
C TYR A 73 -22.57 -3.80 9.89
N PRO A 74 -22.84 -4.66 10.90
CA PRO A 74 -23.70 -5.83 10.75
C PRO A 74 -25.16 -5.47 10.44
N ASN A 75 -25.60 -4.27 10.81
CA ASN A 75 -26.99 -3.83 10.67
C ASN A 75 -27.25 -3.03 9.38
N LEU A 76 -26.24 -2.78 8.55
CA LEU A 76 -26.44 -2.04 7.30
C LEU A 76 -27.16 -2.91 6.26
N SER A 77 -28.08 -2.28 5.54
CA SER A 77 -28.69 -2.92 4.38
C SER A 77 -27.63 -3.22 3.30
N PRO A 78 -27.84 -4.22 2.43
CA PRO A 78 -26.91 -4.51 1.34
C PRO A 78 -26.62 -3.30 0.43
N ARG A 79 -27.61 -2.41 0.27
CA ARG A 79 -27.49 -1.17 -0.50
C ARG A 79 -26.53 -0.19 0.16
N ASP A 80 -26.70 0.04 1.46
CA ASP A 80 -25.86 1.00 2.20
C ASP A 80 -24.43 0.48 2.36
N LEU A 81 -24.28 -0.84 2.48
CA LEU A 81 -22.98 -1.49 2.48
C LEU A 81 -22.25 -1.32 1.13
N ASN A 82 -22.98 -1.35 0.01
CA ASN A 82 -22.40 -1.03 -1.31
C ASN A 82 -21.95 0.43 -1.41
N LEU A 83 -22.69 1.37 -0.82
CA LEU A 83 -22.28 2.77 -0.77
C LEU A 83 -20.99 2.93 0.04
N LYS A 84 -20.86 2.24 1.18
CA LYS A 84 -19.61 2.23 1.95
C LYS A 84 -18.44 1.54 1.26
N LEU A 85 -18.70 0.49 0.49
CA LEU A 85 -17.68 -0.13 -0.35
C LEU A 85 -17.14 0.87 -1.39
N LEU A 86 -18.01 1.66 -2.04
CA LEU A 86 -17.60 2.68 -3.00
C LEU A 86 -16.75 3.77 -2.33
N GLU A 87 -17.16 4.25 -1.16
CA GLU A 87 -16.39 5.22 -0.38
C GLU A 87 -15.00 4.69 -0.01
N GLU A 88 -14.88 3.42 0.38
CA GLU A 88 -13.60 2.80 0.71
C GLU A 88 -12.69 2.67 -0.53
N ILE A 89 -13.25 2.32 -1.69
CA ILE A 89 -12.51 2.26 -2.95
C ILE A 89 -12.01 3.65 -3.35
N GLU A 90 -12.84 4.68 -3.18
CA GLU A 90 -12.46 6.06 -3.47
C GLU A 90 -11.35 6.55 -2.53
N ARG A 91 -11.48 6.26 -1.23
CA ARG A 91 -10.42 6.52 -0.23
C ARG A 91 -9.11 5.84 -0.62
N ALA A 92 -9.15 4.58 -1.07
CA ALA A 92 -7.97 3.84 -1.49
C ALA A 92 -7.31 4.44 -2.75
N LYS A 93 -8.08 5.04 -3.67
CA LYS A 93 -7.52 5.77 -4.83
C LYS A 93 -6.77 7.04 -4.45
N GLN A 94 -7.17 7.69 -3.35
CA GLN A 94 -6.50 8.89 -2.83
C GLN A 94 -5.21 8.55 -2.07
N VAL A 95 -5.04 7.30 -1.62
CA VAL A 95 -3.76 6.82 -1.13
C VAL A 95 -2.79 6.74 -2.29
N LYS A 96 -1.75 7.59 -2.23
CA LYS A 96 -0.72 7.74 -3.27
C LYS A 96 -0.34 6.37 -3.87
N PRO A 97 -0.37 6.21 -5.21
CA PRO A 97 -0.11 4.92 -5.84
C PRO A 97 1.20 4.33 -5.32
N TRP A 98 1.19 3.08 -4.91
CA TRP A 98 2.41 2.31 -4.63
C TRP A 98 3.38 2.31 -5.83
N ALA A 99 2.86 2.54 -7.05
CA ALA A 99 3.66 2.80 -8.25
C ALA A 99 4.55 4.06 -8.13
N ASP A 100 4.10 5.12 -7.45
CA ASP A 100 4.91 6.32 -7.22
C ASP A 100 6.07 6.05 -6.26
N TYR A 101 5.93 5.08 -5.36
CA TYR A 101 7.01 4.64 -4.48
C TYR A 101 8.12 3.92 -5.27
N LEU A 102 7.76 3.15 -6.31
CA LEU A 102 8.73 2.47 -7.17
C LEU A 102 9.43 3.45 -8.14
N SER A 103 8.71 4.44 -8.67
CA SER A 103 9.26 5.45 -9.60
C SER A 103 10.20 6.45 -8.95
N ARG A 104 10.18 6.60 -7.61
CA ARG A 104 11.08 7.52 -6.90
C ARG A 104 12.49 6.97 -6.70
N HIS A 105 12.73 5.72 -7.10
CA HIS A 105 13.99 5.01 -6.88
C HIS A 105 14.66 4.50 -8.18
N SER A 106 14.19 4.94 -9.35
CA SER A 106 14.88 4.75 -10.64
C SER A 106 15.76 5.94 -11.00
#